data_AF-A0A7Y0ZJA9-F1
#
_entry.id   AF-A0A7Y0ZJA9-F1
#
_cell.length_a   1.000
_cell.length_b   1.000
_cell.length_c   1.000
_cell.angle_alpha   90.00
_cell.angle_beta   90.00
_cell.angle_gamma   90.00
#
_symmetry.space_group_name_H-M   'P 1'
#
loop_
_entity.id
_entity.type
_entity.pdbx_description
1 polymer ?
#
loop_
_entity_poly.entity_id
_entity_poly.type
_entity_poly.pdbx_seq_one_letter_code
_entity_poly.pdbx_strand_id
1 'polypeptide(L)' 'MSFASFSDFLAMGHHGLYVWTAYGISLAVLALNVVAPILARKRYLQQEARRLRRETDK' A
#
# COMPACT_ATOMS: atom_id res chain seq x y z
N MET A 1 -31.39 -14.62 11.79
CA MET A 1 -30.43 -13.50 11.98
C MET A 1 -29.34 -13.65 10.93
N SER A 2 -28.95 -12.57 10.25
CA SER A 2 -28.18 -12.64 9.00
C SER A 2 -26.78 -13.28 9.13
N PHE A 3 -26.19 -13.31 10.34
CA PHE A 3 -24.94 -14.02 10.65
C PHE A 3 -25.03 -14.51 12.10
N ALA A 4 -24.68 -15.77 12.36
CA ALA A 4 -24.74 -16.35 13.71
C ALA A 4 -23.42 -16.15 14.48
N SER A 5 -22.32 -15.86 13.79
CA SER A 5 -21.02 -15.58 14.39
C SER A 5 -20.12 -14.72 13.49
N PHE A 6 -19.08 -14.12 14.06
CA PHE A 6 -18.01 -13.45 13.31
C PHE A 6 -17.28 -14.41 12.35
N SER A 7 -17.23 -15.71 12.69
CA SER A 7 -16.69 -16.75 11.83
C SER A 7 -17.52 -16.94 10.56
N ASP A 8 -18.85 -16.82 10.64
CA ASP A 8 -19.73 -16.93 9.46
C ASP A 8 -19.62 -15.71 8.53
N PHE A 9 -19.30 -14.55 9.10
CA PHE A 9 -18.99 -13.34 8.32
C PHE A 9 -17.66 -13.49 7.57
N LEU A 10 -16.65 -14.10 8.21
CA LEU A 10 -15.36 -14.40 7.60
C LEU A 10 -15.48 -15.53 6.56
N ALA A 11 -16.29 -16.56 6.87
CA ALA A 11 -16.57 -17.73 6.05
C ALA A 11 -17.90 -17.61 5.29
N MET A 12 -18.17 -16.45 4.69
CA MET A 12 -19.32 -16.20 3.80
C MET A 12 -19.24 -17.00 2.47
N GLY A 13 -18.82 -18.27 2.49
CA GLY A 13 -18.76 -19.15 1.32
C GLY A 13 -18.28 -18.46 0.04
N HIS A 14 -19.13 -18.47 -1.00
CA HIS A 14 -18.85 -17.86 -2.30
C HIS A 14 -18.87 -16.32 -2.32
N HIS A 15 -19.56 -15.66 -1.38
CA HIS A 15 -19.65 -14.19 -1.33
C HIS A 15 -18.47 -13.54 -0.62
N GLY A 16 -17.84 -14.25 0.32
CA GLY A 16 -16.68 -13.76 1.05
C GLY A 16 -15.52 -13.39 0.13
N LEU A 17 -15.28 -14.16 -0.94
CA LEU A 17 -14.23 -13.85 -1.92
C LEU A 17 -14.38 -12.47 -2.54
N TYR A 18 -15.58 -12.06 -2.95
CA TYR A 18 -15.83 -10.74 -3.52
C TYR A 18 -15.59 -9.60 -2.52
N VAL A 19 -16.01 -9.80 -1.26
CA VAL A 19 -15.85 -8.80 -0.20
C VAL A 19 -14.37 -8.64 0.17
N TRP A 20 -13.67 -9.75 0.42
CA TRP A 20 -12.25 -9.75 0.78
C TRP A 20 -11.37 -9.23 -0.35
N THR A 21 -11.68 -9.56 -1.61
CA THR A 21 -10.95 -8.99 -2.76
C THR A 21 -11.19 -7.49 -2.90
N ALA A 22 -12.41 -7.00 -2.70
CA ALA A 22 -12.69 -5.56 -2.70
C ALA A 22 -11.90 -4.82 -1.60
N TYR A 23 -11.89 -5.35 -0.38
CA TYR A 23 -11.05 -4.83 0.71
C TYR A 23 -9.57 -4.89 0.38
N GLY A 24 -9.09 -6.01 -0.18
CA GLY A 24 -7.70 -6.18 -0.57
C GLY A 24 -7.25 -5.19 -1.64
N ILE A 25 -8.07 -4.97 -2.69
CA ILE A 25 -7.81 -3.98 -3.73
C ILE A 25 -7.82 -2.57 -3.15
N SER A 26 -8.81 -2.24 -2.31
CA SER A 26 -8.89 -0.94 -1.66
C SER A 26 -7.64 -0.66 -0.80
N LEU A 27 -7.24 -1.63 0.02
CA LEU A 27 -6.03 -1.55 0.85
C LEU A 27 -4.78 -1.39 -0.01
N ALA A 28 -4.68 -2.14 -1.12
CA ALA A 28 -3.55 -2.03 -2.03
C ALA A 28 -3.46 -0.64 -2.67
N VAL A 29 -4.58 -0.07 -3.13
CA VAL A 29 -4.63 1.29 -3.68
C VAL A 29 -4.24 2.33 -2.62
N LEU A 30 -4.72 2.17 -1.39
CA LEU A 30 -4.38 3.07 -0.29
C LEU A 30 -2.88 2.99 0.03
N ALA A 31 -2.34 1.77 0.13
CA ALA A 31 -0.93 1.53 0.36
C ALA A 31 -0.06 2.12 -0.77
N LEU A 32 -0.46 1.94 -2.03
CA LEU A 32 0.25 2.53 -3.17
C LEU A 32 0.27 4.06 -3.10
N ASN A 33 -0.85 4.70 -2.73
CA ASN A 33 -0.91 6.15 -2.57
C ASN A 33 0.03 6.68 -1.48
N VAL A 34 0.28 5.88 -0.43
CA VAL A 34 1.20 6.24 0.66
C VAL A 34 2.65 5.91 0.31
N VAL A 35 2.89 4.73 -0.25
CA VAL A 35 4.24 4.22 -0.52
C VAL A 35 4.89 4.94 -1.72
N ALA A 36 4.12 5.29 -2.75
CA ALA A 36 4.63 5.99 -3.93
C ALA A 36 5.33 7.33 -3.59
N PRO A 37 4.72 8.28 -2.84
CA PRO A 37 5.39 9.54 -2.49
C PRO A 37 6.57 9.33 -1.54
N ILE A 38 6.53 8.35 -0.63
CA ILE A 38 7.65 8.04 0.26
C ILE A 38 8.86 7.57 -0.55
N LEU A 39 8.65 6.65 -1.50
CA LEU A 39 9.72 6.17 -2.38
C LEU A 39 10.24 7.29 -3.29
N ALA A 40 9.35 8.13 -3.82
CA ALA A 40 9.74 9.29 -4.63
C ALA A 40 10.62 10.26 -3.84
N ARG A 41 10.24 10.60 -2.60
CA ARG A 41 11.03 11.45 -1.70
C ARG A 41 12.40 10.85 -1.39
N LYS A 42 12.46 9.55 -1.11
CA LYS A 42 13.73 8.85 -0.86
C LYS A 42 14.64 8.90 -2.09
N ARG A 43 14.09 8.70 -3.29
CA ARG A 43 14.83 8.82 -4.55
C ARG A 43 15.36 10.25 -4.78
N TYR A 44 14.53 11.25 -4.52
CA TYR A 44 14.91 12.66 -4.65
C TYR A 44 16.10 13.02 -3.75
N LEU A 45 16.02 12.69 -2.46
CA LEU A 45 17.11 12.95 -1.51
C LEU A 45 18.42 12.22 -1.89
N GLN A 46 18.31 10.99 -2.40
CA GLN A 46 19.49 10.26 -2.89
C GLN A 46 20.12 10.90 -4.13
N GLN A 47 19.31 11.49 -5.02
CA GLN A 47 19.81 12.21 -6.19
C GLN A 47 20.50 13.52 -5.79
N GLU A 48 19.93 14.24 -4.83
CA GLU A 48 20.49 15.48 -4.30
C GLU A 48 21.83 15.24 -3.58
N ALA A 49 21.90 14.22 -2.71
CA ALA A 49 23.15 13.80 -2.07
C ALA A 49 24.23 13.40 -3.09
N ARG A 50 23.84 12.80 -4.21
CA ARG A 50 24.78 12.45 -5.30
C ARG A 50 25.26 13.68 -6.07
N ARG A 51 24.44 14.72 -6.23
CA ARG A 51 24.83 15.99 -6.87
C ARG A 51 25.83 16.75 -5.99
N LEU A 52 25.53 16.91 -4.70
CA LEU A 52 26.43 17.59 -3.76
C LEU A 52 27.82 16.96 -3.72
N ARG A 53 27.89 15.62 -3.69
CA ARG A 53 29.17 14.89 -3.77
C ARG A 53 29.99 15.17 -5.02
N ARG A 54 29.36 15.52 -6.15
CA ARG A 54 30.07 15.86 -7.40
C ARG A 54 30.50 17.31 -7.46
N GLU A 55 29.83 18.19 -6.72
CA GLU A 55 30.17 19.61 -6.62
C GLU A 55 31.26 19.85 -5.59
N THR A 56 31.33 19.06 -4.51
CA THR A 56 32.43 19.12 -3.52
C THR A 56 33.75 18.52 -4.03
N ASP A 57 33.70 17.67 -5.05
CA ASP A 57 34.89 17.01 -5.64
C ASP A 57 35.48 17.80 -6.83
N LYS A 58 34.93 18.98 -7.14
CA LYS A 58 35.47 19.96 -8.09
C LYS A 58 36.02 21.16 -7.34
#